data_AF-A0A7W0ZDN1-F1
#
_entry.id   AF-A0A7W0ZDN1-F1
#
_cell.length_a   1.000
_cell.length_b   1.000
_cell.length_c   1.000
_cell.angle_alpha   90.00
_cell.angle_beta   90.00
_cell.angle_gamma   90.00
#
_symmetry.space_group_name_H-M   'P 1'
#
loop_
_entity.id
_entity.type
_entity.pdbx_description
1 polymer ?
#
loop_
_entity_poly.entity_id
_entity_poly.type
_entity_poly.pdbx_seq_one_letter_code
_entity_poly.pdbx_strand_id
1 'polypeptide(L)'
;MTATWLGLDPNDILFFRGPEPFNAGESGYVKSEFPPTPRTLQGALRAAFLEANGVDINEYVRGDATDPIVEALGRADEEIKLDLRGPYLTRDGGLCVPAPLDLVERDGVLGRRAPAEDAVTTDIGKVRLLDTPNGTADVEGKWLPLEALEGLLVGEEVSAENLFSPLGAGMYEEPKVGLARDAGRRAAAEGMLYTILTLRAGANVGFAVSIRGLPPGARLPELLKWGGEGRFVWSREMEDPTTGTHRKEVASRIDESGSFRLVFLQPALFGGGWLPDGFEKEENESGVRWRGELAGIQCTLVSAALGKPRRVGGWDMKNRRPYPLEPHVPAGSVYFFETGAAGDAVTRALDDAKIGGHANMGFGHVVVGGWR
;
A
#
# COMPACT_ATOMS: atom_id res chain seq x y z
N MET A 1 -9.92 -19.43 4.66
CA MET A 1 -11.13 -18.79 4.10
C MET A 1 -10.75 -18.22 2.74
N THR A 2 -11.58 -18.40 1.73
CA THR A 2 -11.37 -17.80 0.40
C THR A 2 -11.48 -16.28 0.52
N ALA A 3 -10.66 -15.55 -0.24
CA ALA A 3 -10.78 -14.10 -0.31
C ALA A 3 -11.92 -13.70 -1.24
N THR A 4 -12.63 -12.64 -0.92
CA THR A 4 -13.53 -11.93 -1.82
C THR A 4 -12.79 -10.76 -2.43
N TRP A 5 -12.79 -10.64 -3.75
CA TRP A 5 -12.19 -9.51 -4.46
C TRP A 5 -13.27 -8.56 -4.95
N LEU A 6 -13.07 -7.27 -4.67
CA LEU A 6 -13.91 -6.20 -5.18
C LEU A 6 -13.08 -5.30 -6.09
N GLY A 7 -13.54 -5.12 -7.33
CA GLY A 7 -13.15 -4.00 -8.18
C GLY A 7 -13.91 -2.74 -7.76
N LEU A 8 -13.21 -1.62 -7.70
CA LEU A 8 -13.72 -0.31 -7.26
C LEU A 8 -13.55 0.68 -8.42
N ASP A 9 -14.66 1.02 -9.07
CA ASP A 9 -14.71 1.87 -10.24
C ASP A 9 -15.12 3.30 -9.83
N PRO A 10 -14.23 4.31 -9.95
CA PRO A 10 -14.57 5.68 -9.58
C PRO A 10 -15.74 6.22 -10.40
N ASN A 11 -16.79 6.70 -9.72
CA ASN A 11 -17.94 7.27 -10.42
C ASN A 11 -17.60 8.63 -11.05
N ASP A 12 -16.78 9.43 -10.37
CA ASP A 12 -16.32 10.73 -10.83
C ASP A 12 -14.87 11.02 -10.38
N ILE A 13 -14.61 12.22 -9.88
CA ILE A 13 -13.35 12.60 -9.26
C ILE A 13 -13.24 12.06 -7.83
N LEU A 14 -12.05 11.61 -7.46
CA LEU A 14 -11.70 11.23 -6.10
C LEU A 14 -10.85 12.31 -5.44
N PHE A 15 -10.96 12.43 -4.12
CA PHE A 15 -10.15 13.36 -3.36
C PHE A 15 -9.71 12.70 -2.05
N PHE A 16 -8.42 12.39 -1.93
CA PHE A 16 -7.82 11.83 -0.72
C PHE A 16 -7.00 12.91 -0.07
N ARG A 17 -7.53 13.51 1.00
CA ARG A 17 -6.88 14.64 1.66
C ARG A 17 -5.65 14.17 2.44
N GLY A 18 -4.54 14.88 2.25
CA GLY A 18 -3.32 14.71 3.05
C GLY A 18 -3.41 15.33 4.45
N PRO A 19 -2.32 15.31 5.21
CA PRO A 19 -2.29 15.80 6.59
C PRO A 19 -2.31 17.33 6.71
N GLU A 20 -2.29 18.06 5.60
CA GLU A 20 -2.25 19.52 5.60
C GLU A 20 -3.55 20.15 6.18
N PRO A 21 -3.44 21.27 6.93
CA PRO A 21 -4.58 22.07 7.34
C PRO A 21 -5.43 22.51 6.14
N PHE A 22 -6.75 22.50 6.32
CA PHE A 22 -7.72 22.91 5.31
C PHE A 22 -9.01 23.26 6.05
N ASN A 23 -9.05 24.49 6.56
CA ASN A 23 -10.21 25.07 7.23
C ASN A 23 -10.84 26.12 6.31
N ALA A 24 -12.16 26.24 6.36
CA ALA A 24 -12.88 27.29 5.63
C ALA A 24 -12.42 28.67 6.13
N GLY A 25 -11.99 29.55 5.21
CA GLY A 25 -11.45 30.87 5.53
C GLY A 25 -9.93 31.00 5.38
N GLU A 26 -9.21 29.89 5.18
CA GLU A 26 -7.78 29.88 4.87
C GLU A 26 -7.55 29.76 3.35
N SER A 27 -6.58 30.49 2.80
CA SER A 27 -6.19 30.35 1.39
C SER A 27 -5.52 28.99 1.16
N GLY A 28 -6.25 28.03 0.62
CA GLY A 28 -5.79 26.65 0.45
C GLY A 28 -5.83 26.17 -0.99
N TYR A 29 -4.68 25.78 -1.52
CA TYR A 29 -4.56 24.83 -2.63
C TYR A 29 -4.19 23.49 -2.02
N VAL A 30 -5.09 22.51 -2.06
CA VAL A 30 -4.87 21.19 -1.47
C VAL A 30 -4.88 20.11 -2.54
N LYS A 31 -3.81 19.33 -2.61
CA LYS A 31 -3.67 18.24 -3.57
C LYS A 31 -4.13 16.92 -2.96
N SER A 32 -4.83 16.12 -3.76
CA SER A 32 -5.15 14.74 -3.40
C SER A 32 -3.87 13.91 -3.28
N GLU A 33 -3.78 13.09 -2.24
CA GLU A 33 -2.78 12.06 -2.15
C GLU A 33 -3.03 10.95 -3.18
N PHE A 34 -1.94 10.41 -3.72
CA PHE A 34 -1.93 9.22 -4.54
C PHE A 34 -0.66 8.40 -4.26
N PRO A 35 -0.75 7.06 -4.15
CA PRO A 35 -1.98 6.28 -4.09
C PRO A 35 -2.75 6.53 -2.76
N PRO A 36 -4.07 6.28 -2.75
CA PRO A 36 -4.85 6.30 -1.52
C PRO A 36 -4.30 5.28 -0.52
N THR A 37 -4.48 5.56 0.78
CA THR A 37 -3.93 4.69 1.83
C THR A 37 -4.89 3.53 2.16
N PRO A 38 -4.35 2.39 2.63
CA PRO A 38 -5.17 1.31 3.20
C PRO A 38 -6.14 1.82 4.28
N ARG A 39 -5.71 2.76 5.14
CA ARG A 39 -6.56 3.38 6.17
C ARG A 39 -7.82 4.07 5.60
N THR A 40 -7.66 4.87 4.55
CA THR A 40 -8.80 5.53 3.90
C THR A 40 -9.77 4.54 3.28
N LEU A 41 -9.26 3.44 2.71
CA LEU A 41 -10.08 2.39 2.13
C LEU A 41 -10.83 1.58 3.21
N GLN A 42 -10.13 1.18 4.27
CA GLN A 42 -10.69 0.47 5.42
C GLN A 42 -11.86 1.25 6.04
N GLY A 43 -11.73 2.57 6.21
CA GLY A 43 -12.83 3.41 6.69
C GLY A 43 -14.05 3.39 5.77
N ALA A 44 -13.84 3.49 4.45
CA ALA A 44 -14.91 3.44 3.45
C ALA A 44 -15.61 2.07 3.42
N LEU A 45 -14.84 0.98 3.43
CA LEU A 45 -15.38 -0.39 3.47
C LEU A 45 -16.19 -0.62 4.74
N ARG A 46 -15.68 -0.22 5.90
CA ARG A 46 -16.39 -0.37 7.18
C ARG A 46 -17.76 0.30 7.13
N ALA A 47 -17.85 1.55 6.67
CA ALA A 47 -19.12 2.25 6.53
C ALA A 47 -20.05 1.57 5.50
N ALA A 48 -19.51 1.18 4.35
CA ALA A 48 -20.29 0.58 3.27
C ALA A 48 -20.85 -0.81 3.63
N PHE A 49 -20.09 -1.64 4.35
CA PHE A 49 -20.57 -2.93 4.82
C PHE A 49 -21.66 -2.80 5.88
N LEU A 50 -21.57 -1.83 6.80
CA LEU A 50 -22.65 -1.55 7.75
C LEU A 50 -23.94 -1.17 7.01
N GLU A 51 -23.86 -0.24 6.05
CA GLU A 51 -24.99 0.19 5.24
C GLU A 51 -25.59 -0.98 4.42
N ALA A 52 -24.75 -1.73 3.71
CA ALA A 52 -25.18 -2.86 2.89
C ALA A 52 -25.89 -3.94 3.73
N ASN A 53 -25.46 -4.15 4.98
CA ASN A 53 -26.04 -5.16 5.86
C ASN A 53 -27.17 -4.59 6.75
N GLY A 54 -27.55 -3.33 6.56
CA GLY A 54 -28.69 -2.70 7.26
C GLY A 54 -28.41 -2.36 8.72
N VAL A 55 -27.13 -2.20 9.08
CA VAL A 55 -26.70 -1.80 10.42
C VAL A 55 -26.67 -0.28 10.51
N ASP A 56 -27.41 0.30 11.47
CA ASP A 56 -27.38 1.74 11.72
C ASP A 56 -26.01 2.17 12.23
N ILE A 57 -25.44 3.21 11.61
CA ILE A 57 -24.10 3.69 11.95
C ILE A 57 -24.02 4.27 13.37
N ASN A 58 -25.11 4.85 13.89
CA ASN A 58 -25.12 5.41 15.24
C ASN A 58 -25.15 4.29 16.29
N GLU A 59 -25.92 3.23 16.05
CA GLU A 59 -25.89 2.02 16.89
C GLU A 59 -24.49 1.37 16.89
N TYR A 60 -23.86 1.26 15.73
CA TYR A 60 -22.48 0.76 15.60
C TYR A 60 -21.48 1.62 16.40
N VAL A 61 -21.57 2.95 16.29
CA VAL A 61 -20.68 3.89 17.01
C VAL A 61 -20.88 3.83 18.53
N ARG A 62 -22.12 3.67 19.01
CA ARG A 62 -22.42 3.46 20.44
C ARG A 62 -21.98 2.09 20.94
N GLY A 63 -21.88 1.11 20.05
CA GLY A 63 -21.55 -0.28 20.39
C GLY A 63 -22.77 -1.15 20.72
N ASP A 64 -23.96 -0.74 20.26
CA ASP A 64 -25.23 -1.42 20.51
C ASP A 64 -25.57 -2.44 19.41
N ALA A 65 -24.90 -2.35 18.25
CA ALA A 65 -25.16 -3.22 17.09
C ALA A 65 -24.62 -4.64 17.32
N THR A 66 -25.43 -5.66 16.97
CA THR A 66 -25.16 -7.09 17.22
C THR A 66 -25.15 -7.96 15.94
N ASP A 67 -25.11 -7.33 14.77
CA ASP A 67 -25.09 -8.05 13.49
C ASP A 67 -23.74 -8.79 13.27
N PRO A 68 -23.72 -10.00 12.66
CA PRO A 68 -22.48 -10.71 12.36
C PRO A 68 -21.44 -9.90 11.59
N ILE A 69 -21.86 -8.93 10.76
CA ILE A 69 -20.93 -8.05 10.05
C ILE A 69 -20.14 -7.16 11.03
N VAL A 70 -20.74 -6.77 12.16
CA VAL A 70 -20.09 -5.95 13.20
C VAL A 70 -18.96 -6.72 13.86
N GLU A 71 -19.19 -8.01 14.15
CA GLU A 71 -18.15 -8.89 14.69
C GLU A 71 -16.97 -9.02 13.71
N ALA A 72 -17.26 -9.18 12.41
CA ALA A 72 -16.24 -9.28 11.36
C ALA A 72 -15.49 -7.96 11.09
N LEU A 73 -16.15 -6.81 11.24
CA LEU A 73 -15.53 -5.49 11.09
C LEU A 73 -14.74 -5.04 12.32
N GLY A 74 -15.07 -5.55 13.51
CA GLY A 74 -14.63 -5.01 14.79
C GLY A 74 -15.41 -3.77 15.22
N ARG A 75 -15.22 -3.32 16.47
CA ARG A 75 -15.89 -2.12 16.99
C ARG A 75 -15.38 -0.83 16.33
N ALA A 76 -16.14 0.26 16.47
CA ALA A 76 -15.82 1.54 15.85
C ALA A 76 -14.45 2.14 16.25
N ASP A 77 -13.98 1.84 17.47
CA ASP A 77 -12.68 2.25 18.02
C ASP A 77 -11.59 1.17 17.93
N GLU A 78 -11.91 0.01 17.35
CA GLU A 78 -10.94 -1.06 17.11
C GLU A 78 -10.39 -0.99 15.68
N GLU A 79 -9.18 -1.53 15.52
CA GLU A 79 -8.68 -1.90 14.21
C GLU A 79 -9.65 -2.86 13.53
N ILE A 80 -9.70 -2.81 12.20
CA ILE A 80 -10.56 -3.71 11.44
C ILE A 80 -10.14 -5.16 11.66
N LYS A 81 -11.12 -6.06 11.86
CA LYS A 81 -10.85 -7.49 12.02
C LYS A 81 -10.82 -8.24 10.69
N LEU A 82 -11.43 -7.69 9.65
CA LEU A 82 -11.26 -8.17 8.28
C LEU A 82 -9.80 -8.07 7.86
N ASP A 83 -9.32 -9.11 7.18
CA ASP A 83 -7.99 -9.14 6.59
C ASP A 83 -8.09 -8.53 5.18
N LEU A 84 -7.71 -7.25 5.06
CA LEU A 84 -7.73 -6.50 3.81
C LEU A 84 -6.39 -6.55 3.10
N ARG A 85 -6.41 -6.46 1.76
CA ARG A 85 -5.23 -6.14 0.96
C ARG A 85 -5.56 -5.15 -0.14
N GLY A 86 -4.69 -4.17 -0.33
CA GLY A 86 -4.91 -3.01 -1.19
C GLY A 86 -4.97 -1.71 -0.37
N PRO A 87 -5.41 -0.59 -1.00
CA PRO A 87 -5.93 -0.51 -2.37
C PRO A 87 -4.85 -0.83 -3.41
N TYR A 88 -5.20 -1.66 -4.38
CA TYR A 88 -4.40 -1.80 -5.61
C TYR A 88 -4.94 -0.86 -6.67
N LEU A 89 -4.05 -0.33 -7.50
CA LEU A 89 -4.46 0.27 -8.76
C LEU A 89 -4.84 -0.87 -9.71
N THR A 90 -5.90 -0.70 -10.49
CA THR A 90 -6.19 -1.61 -11.60
C THR A 90 -6.03 -0.89 -12.92
N ARG A 91 -5.56 -1.61 -13.93
CA ARG A 91 -5.50 -1.15 -15.30
C ARG A 91 -5.89 -2.27 -16.24
N ASP A 92 -6.86 -2.02 -17.10
CA ASP A 92 -7.37 -3.00 -18.07
C ASP A 92 -7.81 -4.33 -17.39
N GLY A 93 -8.27 -4.24 -16.13
CA GLY A 93 -8.71 -5.39 -15.31
C GLY A 93 -7.62 -6.07 -14.48
N GLY A 94 -6.34 -5.86 -14.79
CA GLY A 94 -5.21 -6.41 -14.03
C GLY A 94 -4.77 -5.52 -12.86
N LEU A 95 -4.09 -6.11 -11.87
CA LEU A 95 -3.52 -5.34 -10.77
C LEU A 95 -2.24 -4.64 -11.20
N CYS A 96 -2.05 -3.42 -10.72
CA CYS A 96 -0.79 -2.69 -10.84
C CYS A 96 -0.25 -2.35 -9.46
N VAL A 97 1.06 -2.44 -9.31
CA VAL A 97 1.79 -2.20 -8.07
C VAL A 97 2.91 -1.19 -8.29
N PRO A 98 3.35 -0.47 -7.23
CA PRO A 98 4.52 0.39 -7.32
C PRO A 98 5.75 -0.40 -7.75
N ALA A 99 6.56 0.18 -8.61
CA ALA A 99 7.83 -0.41 -9.01
C ALA A 99 8.74 -0.58 -7.79
N PRO A 100 9.27 -1.80 -7.54
CA PRO A 100 10.27 -2.00 -6.50
C PRO A 100 11.44 -1.03 -6.65
N LEU A 101 11.88 -0.44 -5.55
CA LEU A 101 12.93 0.58 -5.53
C LEU A 101 14.33 0.01 -5.77
N ASP A 102 14.49 -1.32 -5.77
CA ASP A 102 15.70 -1.96 -6.25
C ASP A 102 15.76 -2.04 -7.78
N LEU A 103 14.66 -1.79 -8.50
CA LEU A 103 14.68 -1.78 -9.96
C LEU A 103 15.40 -0.56 -10.52
N VAL A 104 15.98 -0.78 -11.69
CA VAL A 104 16.56 0.24 -12.56
C VAL A 104 16.25 -0.08 -14.02
N GLU A 105 16.13 0.93 -14.85
CA GLU A 105 15.99 0.77 -16.29
C GLU A 105 17.36 0.89 -16.98
N ARG A 106 17.64 0.01 -17.93
CA ARG A 106 18.79 0.11 -18.85
C ARG A 106 18.42 -0.46 -20.22
N ASP A 107 18.66 0.31 -21.26
CA ASP A 107 18.49 -0.12 -22.66
C ASP A 107 17.09 -0.74 -22.96
N GLY A 108 16.03 -0.22 -22.32
CA GLY A 108 14.65 -0.70 -22.48
C GLY A 108 14.29 -1.95 -21.65
N VAL A 109 15.18 -2.39 -20.77
CA VAL A 109 15.00 -3.57 -19.91
C VAL A 109 15.08 -3.19 -18.44
N LEU A 110 14.31 -3.88 -17.60
CA LEU A 110 14.37 -3.75 -16.15
C LEU A 110 15.45 -4.63 -15.55
N GLY A 111 16.44 -4.00 -14.93
CA GLY A 111 17.43 -4.63 -14.07
C GLY A 111 17.06 -4.50 -12.59
N ARG A 112 17.74 -5.28 -11.74
CA ARG A 112 17.63 -5.22 -10.28
C ARG A 112 18.98 -4.87 -9.68
N ARG A 113 18.98 -3.92 -8.74
CA ARG A 113 20.10 -3.67 -7.83
C ARG A 113 20.11 -4.75 -6.76
N ALA A 114 21.32 -5.16 -6.36
CA ALA A 114 21.52 -6.09 -5.27
C ALA A 114 22.54 -5.51 -4.28
N PRO A 115 22.53 -5.95 -3.01
CA PRO A 115 23.58 -5.58 -2.06
C PRO A 115 24.97 -5.93 -2.61
N ALA A 116 25.87 -4.95 -2.70
CA ALA A 116 27.26 -5.14 -3.11
C ALA A 116 27.96 -6.19 -2.24
N GLU A 117 28.99 -6.87 -2.75
CA GLU A 117 29.72 -7.89 -1.98
C GLU A 117 30.40 -7.27 -0.75
N ASP A 118 31.08 -6.14 -0.94
CA ASP A 118 31.82 -5.44 0.10
C ASP A 118 30.98 -4.39 0.81
N ALA A 119 31.16 -4.32 2.13
CA ALA A 119 30.58 -3.26 2.95
C ALA A 119 31.47 -2.01 2.93
N VAL A 120 30.83 -0.84 2.84
CA VAL A 120 31.49 0.47 2.82
C VAL A 120 31.15 1.26 4.10
N THR A 121 32.09 2.09 4.55
CA THR A 121 31.89 2.93 5.74
C THR A 121 30.94 4.08 5.43
N THR A 122 29.88 4.19 6.23
CA THR A 122 28.88 5.26 6.16
C THR A 122 28.65 5.86 7.55
N ASP A 123 27.76 6.84 7.64
CA ASP A 123 27.29 7.43 8.90
C ASP A 123 26.48 6.45 9.78
N ILE A 124 25.88 5.41 9.18
CA ILE A 124 25.18 4.34 9.89
C ILE A 124 26.06 3.12 10.22
N GLY A 125 27.36 3.21 9.94
CA GLY A 125 28.35 2.15 10.12
C GLY A 125 28.82 1.54 8.81
N LYS A 126 29.56 0.43 8.88
CA LYS A 126 30.08 -0.26 7.68
C LYS A 126 29.00 -1.19 7.13
N VAL A 127 28.32 -0.81 6.04
CA VAL A 127 27.13 -1.53 5.51
C VAL A 127 27.27 -1.88 4.04
N ARG A 128 26.51 -2.89 3.57
CA ARG A 128 26.43 -3.25 2.15
C ARG A 128 25.41 -2.33 1.46
N LEU A 129 25.91 -1.39 0.65
CA LEU A 129 25.04 -0.56 -0.20
C LEU A 129 24.59 -1.35 -1.43
N LEU A 130 23.55 -0.86 -2.11
CA LEU A 130 23.08 -1.45 -3.36
C LEU A 130 24.04 -1.09 -4.50
N ASP A 131 24.47 -2.11 -5.25
CA ASP A 131 25.25 -1.90 -6.45
C ASP A 131 24.37 -1.24 -7.52
N THR A 132 24.84 -0.12 -8.06
CA THR A 132 24.12 0.67 -9.06
C THR A 132 24.99 0.75 -10.32
N PRO A 133 24.72 -0.08 -11.34
CA PRO A 133 25.48 -0.07 -12.57
C PRO A 133 25.41 1.29 -13.26
N ASN A 134 26.52 1.72 -13.87
CA ASN A 134 26.55 2.94 -14.67
C ASN A 134 25.58 2.86 -15.86
N GLY A 135 24.99 3.99 -16.23
CA GLY A 135 24.06 4.09 -17.36
C GLY A 135 22.66 3.53 -17.08
N THR A 136 22.28 3.48 -15.81
CA THR A 136 20.93 3.07 -15.37
C THR A 136 20.09 4.28 -14.96
N ALA A 137 18.76 4.16 -15.07
CA ALA A 137 17.80 5.16 -14.59
C ALA A 137 16.93 4.61 -13.45
N ASP A 138 16.69 5.43 -12.43
CA ASP A 138 15.79 5.10 -11.33
C ASP A 138 14.33 5.07 -11.79
N VAL A 139 13.56 4.15 -11.21
CA VAL A 139 12.13 3.95 -11.53
C VAL A 139 11.21 4.44 -10.41
N GLU A 140 11.71 5.28 -9.49
CA GLU A 140 10.93 5.82 -8.38
C GLU A 140 9.66 6.52 -8.90
N GLY A 141 8.50 6.19 -8.30
CA GLY A 141 7.20 6.72 -8.71
C GLY A 141 6.56 6.04 -9.92
N LYS A 142 7.24 5.08 -10.56
CA LYS A 142 6.68 4.21 -11.59
C LYS A 142 5.90 3.04 -10.99
N TRP A 143 5.03 2.47 -11.80
CA TRP A 143 4.18 1.32 -11.50
C TRP A 143 4.31 0.30 -12.64
N LEU A 144 4.01 -0.96 -12.34
CA LEU A 144 3.97 -2.04 -13.32
C LEU A 144 2.81 -3.00 -13.03
N PRO A 145 2.35 -3.79 -14.02
CA PRO A 145 1.44 -4.91 -13.79
C PRO A 145 2.01 -5.89 -12.77
N LEU A 146 1.15 -6.50 -11.96
CA LEU A 146 1.56 -7.50 -10.98
C LEU A 146 2.26 -8.69 -11.65
N GLU A 147 1.79 -9.09 -12.83
CA GLU A 147 2.34 -10.19 -13.63
C GLU A 147 3.80 -9.90 -14.05
N ALA A 148 4.10 -8.65 -14.39
CA ALA A 148 5.45 -8.21 -14.69
C ALA A 148 6.34 -8.22 -13.42
N LEU A 149 5.78 -7.92 -12.24
CA LEU A 149 6.50 -8.10 -10.98
C LEU A 149 6.74 -9.59 -10.70
N GLU A 150 5.76 -10.47 -10.91
CA GLU A 150 5.90 -11.92 -10.71
C GLU A 150 7.07 -12.48 -11.54
N GLY A 151 7.20 -12.09 -12.80
CA GLY A 151 8.36 -12.41 -13.64
C GLY A 151 9.69 -11.92 -13.04
N LEU A 152 9.72 -10.68 -12.55
CA LEU A 152 10.89 -10.14 -11.85
C LEU A 152 11.21 -10.85 -10.53
N LEU A 153 10.25 -11.46 -9.83
CA LEU A 153 10.51 -12.22 -8.59
C LEU A 153 11.24 -13.53 -8.89
N VAL A 154 10.93 -14.15 -10.04
CA VAL A 154 11.56 -15.37 -10.54
C VAL A 154 12.75 -15.11 -11.46
N GLY A 155 13.19 -13.85 -11.58
CA GLY A 155 14.39 -13.46 -12.32
C GLY A 155 14.28 -13.54 -13.84
N GLU A 156 13.07 -13.44 -14.38
CA GLU A 156 12.85 -13.22 -15.81
C GLU A 156 13.29 -11.82 -16.23
N GLU A 157 13.67 -11.69 -17.50
CA GLU A 157 13.90 -10.40 -18.14
C GLU A 157 12.56 -9.73 -18.45
N VAL A 158 12.35 -8.52 -17.93
CA VAL A 158 11.09 -7.79 -18.10
C VAL A 158 11.35 -6.47 -18.82
N SER A 159 10.58 -6.22 -19.88
CA SER A 159 10.65 -4.99 -20.66
C SER A 159 10.25 -3.77 -19.83
N ALA A 160 10.97 -2.67 -19.99
CA ALA A 160 10.66 -1.38 -19.37
C ALA A 160 9.36 -0.75 -19.90
N GLU A 161 8.80 -1.25 -21.00
CA GLU A 161 7.47 -0.86 -21.49
C GLU A 161 6.34 -1.19 -20.50
N ASN A 162 6.59 -2.11 -19.55
CA ASN A 162 5.67 -2.38 -18.45
C ASN A 162 5.62 -1.25 -17.41
N LEU A 163 6.61 -0.35 -17.40
CA LEU A 163 6.62 0.79 -16.49
C LEU A 163 5.70 1.90 -16.99
N PHE A 164 4.92 2.46 -16.08
CA PHE A 164 4.15 3.66 -16.33
C PHE A 164 4.07 4.54 -15.09
N SER A 165 3.77 5.82 -15.28
CA SER A 165 3.42 6.72 -14.17
C SER A 165 1.90 6.82 -14.15
N PRO A 166 1.18 6.41 -13.09
CA PRO A 166 -0.28 6.44 -13.09
C PRO A 166 -0.84 7.85 -13.37
N LEU A 167 -0.22 8.88 -12.77
CA LEU A 167 -0.52 10.27 -13.09
C LEU A 167 -0.06 10.59 -14.52
N GLY A 168 -1.00 10.96 -15.38
CA GLY A 168 -0.77 11.21 -16.81
C GLY A 168 -0.95 9.99 -17.70
N ALA A 169 -0.98 8.77 -17.15
CA ALA A 169 -1.26 7.53 -17.87
C ALA A 169 -2.39 6.75 -17.18
N GLY A 170 -3.60 7.32 -17.23
CA GLY A 170 -4.84 6.70 -16.74
C GLY A 170 -5.41 7.33 -15.46
N MET A 171 -4.62 8.08 -14.69
CA MET A 171 -5.11 8.99 -13.64
C MET A 171 -4.76 10.44 -13.99
N TYR A 172 -5.70 11.36 -13.81
CA TYR A 172 -5.54 12.77 -14.17
C TYR A 172 -5.84 13.68 -13.00
N GLU A 173 -5.06 14.74 -12.86
CA GLU A 173 -5.33 15.78 -11.88
C GLU A 173 -6.38 16.75 -12.43
N GLU A 174 -7.48 16.94 -11.69
CA GLU A 174 -8.57 17.85 -12.07
C GLU A 174 -8.78 18.90 -10.97
N PRO A 175 -8.44 20.18 -11.22
CA PRO A 175 -8.65 21.24 -10.25
C PRO A 175 -10.14 21.58 -10.11
N LYS A 176 -10.59 21.76 -8.87
CA LYS A 176 -11.93 22.25 -8.53
C LYS A 176 -11.82 23.46 -7.62
N VAL A 177 -12.52 24.52 -8.00
CA VAL A 177 -12.66 25.73 -7.19
C VAL A 177 -14.03 25.70 -6.53
N GLY A 178 -14.05 25.81 -5.21
CA GLY A 178 -15.27 25.91 -4.41
C GLY A 178 -15.41 27.28 -3.76
N LEU A 179 -16.65 27.70 -3.52
CA LEU A 179 -16.95 28.92 -2.77
C LEU A 179 -18.14 28.69 -1.83
N ALA A 180 -18.05 29.21 -0.60
CA ALA A 180 -19.22 29.30 0.25
C ALA A 180 -20.07 30.52 -0.13
N ARG A 181 -21.39 30.43 0.03
CA ARG A 181 -22.33 31.50 -0.28
C ARG A 181 -22.97 32.02 0.99
N ASP A 182 -23.09 33.34 1.09
CA ASP A 182 -24.00 33.98 2.03
C ASP A 182 -25.42 33.91 1.45
N ALA A 183 -26.28 33.11 2.08
CA ALA A 183 -27.65 32.90 1.61
C ALA A 183 -28.50 34.19 1.63
N GLY A 184 -28.26 35.08 2.61
CA GLY A 184 -28.98 36.35 2.74
C GLY A 184 -28.58 37.37 1.67
N ARG A 185 -27.29 37.42 1.33
CA ARG A 185 -26.75 38.33 0.29
C ARG A 185 -26.77 37.74 -1.11
N ARG A 186 -26.99 36.43 -1.25
CA ARG A 186 -26.83 35.63 -2.48
C ARG A 186 -25.45 35.79 -3.14
N ALA A 187 -24.45 36.23 -2.39
CA ALA A 187 -23.08 36.50 -2.84
C ALA A 187 -22.10 35.47 -2.27
N ALA A 188 -20.87 35.43 -2.79
CA ALA A 188 -19.79 34.65 -2.18
C ALA A 188 -19.51 35.19 -0.76
N ALA A 189 -19.35 34.28 0.19
CA ALA A 189 -18.88 34.64 1.51
C ALA A 189 -17.40 35.03 1.43
N GLU A 190 -17.05 36.14 2.06
CA GLU A 190 -15.69 36.67 2.07
C GLU A 190 -14.71 35.65 2.69
N GLY A 191 -13.55 35.47 2.07
CA GLY A 191 -12.52 34.52 2.52
C GLY A 191 -12.84 33.04 2.27
N MET A 192 -14.00 32.70 1.71
CA MET A 192 -14.46 31.31 1.57
C MET A 192 -14.23 30.71 0.18
N LEU A 193 -13.14 31.11 -0.49
CA LEU A 193 -12.70 30.53 -1.77
C LEU A 193 -11.63 29.48 -1.52
N TYR A 194 -11.77 28.30 -2.09
CA TYR A 194 -10.78 27.24 -1.97
C TYR A 194 -10.57 26.50 -3.29
N THR A 195 -9.38 25.92 -3.45
CA THR A 195 -9.06 25.08 -4.61
C THR A 195 -8.55 23.73 -4.14
N ILE A 196 -9.16 22.66 -4.65
CA ILE A 196 -8.66 21.28 -4.47
C ILE A 196 -8.20 20.72 -5.80
N LEU A 197 -7.13 19.94 -5.79
CA LEU A 197 -6.69 19.15 -6.94
C LEU A 197 -7.13 17.72 -6.73
N THR A 198 -8.18 17.34 -7.45
CA THR A 198 -8.79 16.00 -7.37
C THR A 198 -8.20 15.06 -8.40
N LEU A 199 -8.50 13.77 -8.29
CA LEU A 199 -8.03 12.72 -9.18
C LEU A 199 -9.20 12.19 -10.02
N ARG A 200 -9.08 12.21 -11.34
CA ARG A 200 -10.02 11.55 -12.25
C ARG A 200 -9.37 10.29 -12.80
N ALA A 201 -10.06 9.16 -12.66
CA ALA A 201 -9.66 7.94 -13.34
C ALA A 201 -10.13 7.94 -14.80
N GLY A 202 -9.29 7.45 -15.70
CA GLY A 202 -9.65 7.09 -17.06
C GLY A 202 -10.49 5.81 -17.08
N ALA A 203 -11.17 5.55 -18.20
CA ALA A 203 -12.15 4.46 -18.31
C ALA A 203 -11.57 3.05 -18.04
N ASN A 204 -10.26 2.88 -18.20
CA ASN A 204 -9.57 1.60 -17.99
C ASN A 204 -8.80 1.52 -16.68
N VAL A 205 -8.93 2.52 -15.80
CA VAL A 205 -8.25 2.55 -14.50
C VAL A 205 -9.27 2.55 -13.37
N GLY A 206 -9.02 1.73 -12.36
CA GLY A 206 -9.81 1.67 -11.15
C GLY A 206 -8.95 1.27 -9.97
N PHE A 207 -9.59 0.70 -8.96
CA PHE A 207 -8.91 0.11 -7.83
C PHE A 207 -9.43 -1.30 -7.54
N ALA A 208 -8.71 -2.05 -6.72
CA ALA A 208 -9.17 -3.34 -6.23
C ALA A 208 -8.79 -3.54 -4.76
N VAL A 209 -9.56 -4.38 -4.09
CA VAL A 209 -9.32 -4.81 -2.72
C VAL A 209 -9.65 -6.29 -2.54
N SER A 210 -8.76 -6.99 -1.84
CA SER A 210 -9.00 -8.35 -1.36
C SER A 210 -9.50 -8.30 0.06
N ILE A 211 -10.52 -9.09 0.39
CA ILE A 211 -11.18 -9.10 1.70
C ILE A 211 -11.29 -10.55 2.17
N ARG A 212 -10.75 -10.83 3.37
CA ARG A 212 -10.91 -12.11 4.05
C ARG A 212 -11.58 -11.92 5.40
N GLY A 213 -12.33 -12.94 5.83
CA GLY A 213 -13.04 -12.93 7.12
C GLY A 213 -14.48 -12.41 7.06
N LEU A 214 -15.06 -12.27 5.87
CA LEU A 214 -16.49 -11.95 5.74
C LEU A 214 -17.36 -13.11 6.28
N PRO A 215 -18.43 -12.82 7.04
CA PRO A 215 -19.33 -13.85 7.51
C PRO A 215 -20.18 -14.42 6.37
N PRO A 216 -20.61 -15.69 6.44
CA PRO A 216 -21.50 -16.28 5.44
C PRO A 216 -22.77 -15.44 5.26
N GLY A 217 -23.14 -15.15 4.02
CA GLY A 217 -24.34 -14.36 3.69
C GLY A 217 -24.19 -12.84 3.88
N ALA A 218 -23.00 -12.33 4.20
CA ALA A 218 -22.73 -10.89 4.20
C ALA A 218 -23.09 -10.29 2.84
N ARG A 219 -23.90 -9.23 2.84
CA ARG A 219 -24.20 -8.45 1.63
C ARG A 219 -22.99 -7.58 1.32
N LEU A 220 -22.48 -7.70 0.10
CA LEU A 220 -21.41 -6.86 -0.41
C LEU A 220 -21.98 -5.48 -0.75
N PRO A 221 -21.25 -4.39 -0.47
CA PRO A 221 -21.68 -3.06 -0.90
C PRO A 221 -21.64 -2.98 -2.43
N GLU A 222 -22.57 -2.24 -3.03
CA GLU A 222 -22.53 -1.83 -4.45
C GLU A 222 -21.88 -0.45 -4.63
N LEU A 223 -21.89 0.36 -3.56
CA LEU A 223 -21.43 1.74 -3.57
C LEU A 223 -20.63 2.02 -2.30
N LEU A 224 -19.45 2.63 -2.43
CA LEU A 224 -18.63 3.06 -1.31
C LEU A 224 -18.39 4.56 -1.40
N LYS A 225 -18.66 5.29 -0.32
CA LYS A 225 -18.15 6.66 -0.18
C LYS A 225 -16.68 6.58 0.20
N TRP A 226 -15.80 6.97 -0.71
CA TRP A 226 -14.35 6.82 -0.54
C TRP A 226 -13.62 8.12 -0.88
N GLY A 227 -12.86 8.63 0.10
CA GLY A 227 -12.25 9.95 0.06
C GLY A 227 -13.12 11.05 0.70
N GLY A 228 -12.74 12.31 0.47
CA GLY A 228 -13.43 13.50 0.93
C GLY A 228 -14.52 13.98 -0.04
N GLU A 229 -15.16 15.10 0.28
CA GLU A 229 -16.16 15.78 -0.58
C GLU A 229 -17.36 14.89 -1.02
N GLY A 230 -17.65 13.81 -0.28
CA GLY A 230 -18.77 12.92 -0.57
C GLY A 230 -18.64 12.12 -1.87
N ARG A 231 -17.41 11.91 -2.36
CA ARG A 231 -17.13 11.12 -3.57
C ARG A 231 -17.35 9.64 -3.32
N PHE A 232 -17.68 8.91 -4.38
CA PHE A 232 -18.00 7.50 -4.27
C PHE A 232 -17.49 6.69 -5.46
N VAL A 233 -17.31 5.39 -5.19
CA VAL A 233 -16.89 4.39 -6.16
C VAL A 233 -17.95 3.29 -6.21
N TRP A 234 -18.21 2.77 -7.40
CA TRP A 234 -18.98 1.56 -7.59
C TRP A 234 -18.12 0.36 -7.25
N SER A 235 -18.67 -0.60 -6.52
CA SER A 235 -18.01 -1.88 -6.27
C SER A 235 -18.69 -3.00 -7.02
N ARG A 236 -17.86 -3.88 -7.56
CA ARG A 236 -18.29 -5.12 -8.21
C ARG A 236 -17.38 -6.26 -7.79
N GLU A 237 -17.93 -7.45 -7.69
CA GLU A 237 -17.11 -8.65 -7.53
C GLU A 237 -16.17 -8.81 -8.72
N MET A 238 -14.96 -9.26 -8.42
CA MET A 238 -13.87 -9.46 -9.36
C MET A 238 -13.31 -10.87 -9.14
N GLU A 239 -12.90 -11.54 -10.21
CA GLU A 239 -12.13 -12.78 -10.10
C GLU A 239 -10.79 -12.51 -9.44
N ASP A 240 -10.26 -13.46 -8.67
CA ASP A 240 -8.94 -13.32 -8.05
C ASP A 240 -7.88 -13.11 -9.14
N PRO A 241 -7.25 -11.92 -9.22
CA PRO A 241 -6.27 -11.64 -10.26
C PRO A 241 -4.87 -12.17 -9.90
N THR A 242 -4.69 -12.81 -8.75
CA THR A 242 -3.40 -13.34 -8.31
C THR A 242 -3.19 -14.77 -8.80
N THR A 243 -2.01 -15.05 -9.36
CA THR A 243 -1.70 -16.40 -9.87
C THR A 243 -0.98 -17.25 -8.83
N GLY A 244 -0.12 -16.63 -8.00
CA GLY A 244 0.71 -17.31 -7.01
C GLY A 244 1.69 -18.32 -7.62
N THR A 245 1.90 -18.27 -8.94
CA THR A 245 2.66 -19.26 -9.70
C THR A 245 4.16 -19.15 -9.46
N HIS A 246 4.66 -17.98 -9.06
CA HIS A 246 6.07 -17.69 -8.79
C HIS A 246 6.65 -18.44 -7.59
N ARG A 247 5.82 -18.84 -6.61
CA ARG A 247 6.29 -19.32 -5.28
C ARG A 247 7.30 -20.46 -5.33
N LYS A 248 7.09 -21.45 -6.20
CA LYS A 248 7.98 -22.61 -6.30
C LYS A 248 9.35 -22.25 -6.85
N GLU A 249 9.38 -21.41 -7.87
CA GLU A 249 10.61 -20.95 -8.51
C GLU A 249 11.38 -20.01 -7.58
N VAL A 250 10.68 -19.11 -6.88
CA VAL A 250 11.27 -18.28 -5.82
C VAL A 250 11.86 -19.16 -4.71
N ALA A 251 11.17 -20.20 -4.26
CA ALA A 251 11.70 -21.12 -3.25
C ALA A 251 13.01 -21.78 -3.71
N SER A 252 13.08 -22.29 -4.95
CA SER A 252 14.31 -22.88 -5.50
C SER A 252 15.48 -21.88 -5.48
N ARG A 253 15.24 -20.63 -5.90
CA ARG A 253 16.26 -19.58 -5.88
C ARG A 253 16.75 -19.25 -4.47
N ILE A 254 15.87 -19.30 -3.47
CA ILE A 254 16.25 -19.08 -2.07
C ILE A 254 17.09 -20.25 -1.57
N ASP A 255 16.73 -21.49 -1.90
CA ASP A 255 17.53 -22.68 -1.54
C ASP A 255 18.93 -22.64 -2.15
N GLU A 256 19.07 -22.13 -3.38
CA GLU A 256 20.36 -21.97 -4.06
C GLU A 256 21.23 -20.85 -3.49
N SER A 257 20.62 -19.73 -3.10
CA SER A 257 21.34 -18.50 -2.72
C SER A 257 21.50 -18.29 -1.21
N GLY A 258 20.65 -18.92 -0.40
CA GLY A 258 20.48 -18.64 1.03
C GLY A 258 19.97 -17.22 1.31
N SER A 259 19.28 -16.61 0.35
CA SER A 259 18.98 -15.17 0.37
C SER A 259 17.62 -14.86 -0.27
N PHE A 260 16.84 -13.99 0.37
CA PHE A 260 15.54 -13.55 -0.13
C PHE A 260 15.32 -12.05 0.09
N ARG A 261 14.49 -11.44 -0.74
CA ARG A 261 14.10 -10.05 -0.64
C ARG A 261 12.60 -9.94 -0.43
N LEU A 262 12.18 -8.96 0.37
CA LEU A 262 10.78 -8.60 0.55
C LEU A 262 10.50 -7.31 -0.20
N VAL A 263 9.51 -7.35 -1.10
CA VAL A 263 9.01 -6.19 -1.82
C VAL A 263 7.69 -5.77 -1.19
N PHE A 264 7.63 -4.54 -0.67
CA PHE A 264 6.41 -4.00 -0.07
C PHE A 264 5.46 -3.48 -1.14
N LEU A 265 4.30 -4.11 -1.29
CA LEU A 265 3.24 -3.68 -2.20
C LEU A 265 2.37 -2.57 -1.59
N GLN A 266 2.38 -2.45 -0.26
CA GLN A 266 1.67 -1.41 0.50
C GLN A 266 2.61 -0.76 1.52
N PRO A 267 2.35 0.49 1.94
CA PRO A 267 3.19 1.14 2.95
C PRO A 267 3.24 0.32 4.25
N ALA A 268 4.36 0.35 4.96
CA ALA A 268 4.56 -0.41 6.19
C ALA A 268 4.89 0.51 7.36
N LEU A 269 4.35 0.18 8.54
CA LEU A 269 4.65 0.88 9.79
C LEU A 269 5.50 0.00 10.68
N PHE A 270 6.66 0.51 11.10
CA PHE A 270 7.53 -0.15 12.06
C PHE A 270 7.80 0.78 13.25
N GLY A 271 7.98 0.21 14.44
CA GLY A 271 8.33 0.94 15.65
C GLY A 271 9.71 1.59 15.55
N GLY A 272 10.65 0.93 14.85
CA GLY A 272 12.01 1.43 14.58
C GLY A 272 12.12 2.40 13.39
N GLY A 273 10.99 2.90 12.87
CA GLY A 273 10.95 3.74 11.68
C GLY A 273 11.10 2.93 10.40
N TRP A 274 12.34 2.66 9.98
CA TRP A 274 12.62 1.88 8.77
C TRP A 274 12.94 0.42 9.05
N LEU A 275 13.38 0.08 10.27
CA LEU A 275 13.79 -1.28 10.62
C LEU A 275 12.55 -2.10 10.99
N PRO A 276 12.30 -3.28 10.38
CA PRO A 276 11.23 -4.17 10.79
C PRO A 276 11.34 -4.51 12.28
N ASP A 277 10.18 -4.63 12.94
CA ASP A 277 10.14 -4.91 14.38
C ASP A 277 10.77 -6.28 14.70
N GLY A 278 11.47 -6.38 15.83
CA GLY A 278 12.14 -7.61 16.26
C GLY A 278 13.55 -7.83 15.70
N PHE A 279 14.12 -6.84 15.00
CA PHE A 279 15.49 -6.87 14.51
C PHE A 279 16.45 -6.09 15.43
N GLU A 280 17.58 -6.70 15.75
CA GLU A 280 18.63 -6.11 16.58
C GLU A 280 19.91 -5.92 15.77
N LYS A 281 20.60 -4.80 16.02
CA LYS A 281 21.86 -4.47 15.35
C LYS A 281 22.97 -5.43 15.81
N GLU A 282 23.63 -6.06 14.85
CA GLU A 282 24.83 -6.87 15.02
C GLU A 282 25.99 -6.24 14.23
N GLU A 283 27.15 -6.04 14.86
CA GLU A 283 28.31 -5.41 14.23
C GLU A 283 29.56 -6.26 14.40
N ASN A 284 30.23 -6.56 13.29
CA ASN A 284 31.49 -7.31 13.27
C ASN A 284 32.41 -6.79 12.15
N GLU A 285 33.55 -7.45 11.90
CA GLU A 285 34.54 -7.02 10.90
C GLU A 285 33.98 -6.88 9.47
N SER A 286 32.96 -7.68 9.16
CA SER A 286 32.27 -7.67 7.85
C SER A 286 31.25 -6.52 7.71
N GLY A 287 30.89 -5.85 8.81
CA GLY A 287 29.99 -4.71 8.81
C GLY A 287 28.84 -4.82 9.81
N VAL A 288 27.94 -3.84 9.75
CA VAL A 288 26.68 -3.76 10.46
C VAL A 288 25.62 -4.55 9.70
N ARG A 289 24.91 -5.40 10.42
CA ARG A 289 23.74 -6.16 9.97
C ARG A 289 22.66 -6.12 11.05
N TRP A 290 21.47 -6.63 10.75
CA TRP A 290 20.43 -6.76 11.76
C TRP A 290 19.88 -8.16 11.75
N ARG A 291 19.96 -8.86 12.90
CA ARG A 291 19.44 -10.21 13.05
C ARG A 291 18.08 -10.15 13.72
N GLY A 292 17.14 -10.97 13.24
CA GLY A 292 15.79 -11.02 13.79
C GLY A 292 14.99 -12.19 13.22
N GLU A 293 13.68 -12.10 13.44
CA GLU A 293 12.71 -13.08 12.95
C GLU A 293 11.55 -12.38 12.24
N LEU A 294 11.14 -12.92 11.09
CA LEU A 294 9.90 -12.53 10.41
C LEU A 294 9.00 -13.75 10.24
N ALA A 295 7.81 -13.71 10.87
CA ALA A 295 6.81 -14.76 10.76
C ALA A 295 7.38 -16.19 11.00
N GLY A 296 8.24 -16.37 12.02
CA GLY A 296 8.89 -17.66 12.31
C GLY A 296 10.19 -17.92 11.53
N ILE A 297 10.56 -17.06 10.57
CA ILE A 297 11.77 -17.20 9.76
C ILE A 297 12.90 -16.39 10.39
N GLN A 298 13.89 -17.09 10.93
CA GLN A 298 15.14 -16.49 11.38
C GLN A 298 15.96 -15.99 10.18
N CYS A 299 16.28 -14.70 10.17
CA CYS A 299 16.97 -14.08 9.05
C CYS A 299 17.81 -12.87 9.49
N THR A 300 18.71 -12.45 8.60
CA THR A 300 19.59 -11.31 8.81
C THR A 300 19.36 -10.29 7.71
N LEU A 301 18.89 -9.09 8.06
CA LEU A 301 18.78 -7.96 7.16
C LEU A 301 20.17 -7.42 6.84
N VAL A 302 20.50 -7.33 5.56
CA VAL A 302 21.82 -6.90 5.08
C VAL A 302 21.80 -5.57 4.34
N SER A 303 20.67 -5.19 3.74
CA SER A 303 20.51 -3.94 3.00
C SER A 303 19.02 -3.65 2.75
N ALA A 304 18.71 -2.43 2.31
CA ALA A 304 17.37 -2.06 1.90
C ALA A 304 17.39 -0.97 0.80
N ALA A 305 16.43 -1.04 -0.13
CA ALA A 305 16.08 0.03 -1.07
C ALA A 305 14.85 0.76 -0.52
N LEU A 306 15.03 1.97 0.00
CA LEU A 306 13.98 2.72 0.71
C LEU A 306 13.64 4.03 0.00
N GLY A 307 12.35 4.35 -0.05
CA GLY A 307 11.87 5.63 -0.53
C GLY A 307 11.68 6.64 0.62
N LYS A 308 11.18 7.83 0.28
CA LYS A 308 10.87 8.85 1.29
C LYS A 308 9.72 8.39 2.21
N PRO A 309 9.84 8.53 3.54
CA PRO A 309 8.77 8.17 4.47
C PRO A 309 7.46 8.89 4.14
N ARG A 310 6.35 8.14 4.11
CA ARG A 310 5.00 8.71 3.94
C ARG A 310 4.37 8.94 5.31
N ARG A 311 3.94 10.16 5.59
CA ARG A 311 3.20 10.48 6.81
C ARG A 311 1.73 10.15 6.60
N VAL A 312 1.28 9.04 7.18
CA VAL A 312 -0.11 8.60 7.09
C VAL A 312 -0.85 9.11 8.31
N GLY A 313 -1.89 9.90 8.07
CA GLY A 313 -2.86 10.30 9.09
C GLY A 313 -4.24 9.76 8.75
N GLY A 314 -5.27 10.51 9.12
CA GLY A 314 -6.67 10.20 8.78
C GLY A 314 -7.62 10.88 9.73
N TRP A 315 -8.90 10.54 9.63
CA TRP A 315 -9.95 11.08 10.50
C TRP A 315 -10.66 9.98 11.27
N ASP A 316 -10.67 10.10 12.59
CA ASP A 316 -11.43 9.25 13.49
C ASP A 316 -12.88 9.72 13.50
N MET A 317 -13.76 8.99 12.80
CA MET A 317 -15.18 9.34 12.70
C MET A 317 -15.92 9.26 14.04
N LYS A 318 -15.53 8.33 14.92
CA LYS A 318 -16.17 8.15 16.24
C LYS A 318 -15.81 9.31 17.17
N ASN A 319 -14.52 9.61 17.29
CA ASN A 319 -14.04 10.64 18.21
C ASN A 319 -13.97 12.04 17.57
N ARG A 320 -14.30 12.15 16.28
CA ARG A 320 -14.35 13.40 15.50
C ARG A 320 -13.05 14.20 15.58
N ARG A 321 -11.92 13.53 15.41
CA ARG A 321 -10.57 14.12 15.48
C ARG A 321 -9.61 13.47 14.48
N PRO A 322 -8.50 14.14 14.11
CA PRO A 322 -7.45 13.51 13.33
C PRO A 322 -6.77 12.35 14.08
N TYR A 323 -6.36 11.31 13.34
CA TYR A 323 -5.41 10.32 13.86
C TYR A 323 -4.00 10.92 13.97
N PRO A 324 -3.15 10.44 14.90
CA PRO A 324 -1.73 10.77 14.91
C PRO A 324 -1.06 10.47 13.56
N LEU A 325 -0.06 11.29 13.18
CA LEU A 325 0.70 11.06 11.96
C LEU A 325 1.75 9.98 12.18
N GLU A 326 1.68 8.92 11.40
CA GLU A 326 2.55 7.76 11.48
C GLU A 326 3.52 7.73 10.29
N PRO A 327 4.85 7.66 10.51
CA PRO A 327 5.83 7.59 9.45
C PRO A 327 5.91 6.18 8.89
N HIS A 328 5.33 5.97 7.71
CA HIS A 328 5.37 4.68 7.02
C HIS A 328 6.53 4.63 6.02
N VAL A 329 7.17 3.47 5.91
CA VAL A 329 8.00 3.11 4.78
C VAL A 329 7.09 3.00 3.54
N PRO A 330 7.43 3.65 2.41
CA PRO A 330 6.55 3.65 1.25
C PRO A 330 6.49 2.28 0.57
N ALA A 331 5.36 2.01 -0.10
CA ALA A 331 5.27 0.90 -1.04
C ALA A 331 6.33 1.04 -2.15
N GLY A 332 6.78 -0.09 -2.68
CA GLY A 332 7.96 -0.22 -3.54
C GLY A 332 9.26 -0.45 -2.76
N SER A 333 9.29 -0.19 -1.44
CA SER A 333 10.51 -0.45 -0.65
C SER A 333 10.88 -1.93 -0.63
N VAL A 334 12.18 -2.21 -0.65
CA VAL A 334 12.73 -3.57 -0.73
C VAL A 334 13.73 -3.82 0.39
N TYR A 335 13.62 -4.96 1.06
CA TYR A 335 14.51 -5.38 2.14
C TYR A 335 15.21 -6.68 1.75
N PHE A 336 16.53 -6.73 1.93
CA PHE A 336 17.37 -7.85 1.52
C PHE A 336 17.84 -8.65 2.73
N PHE A 337 17.51 -9.95 2.75
CA PHE A 337 17.79 -10.84 3.87
C PHE A 337 18.65 -12.05 3.45
N GLU A 338 19.49 -12.49 4.38
CA GLU A 338 20.16 -13.79 4.39
C GLU A 338 19.46 -14.72 5.39
N THR A 339 19.29 -16.00 5.05
CA THR A 339 18.67 -17.00 5.93
C THR A 339 19.23 -18.41 5.71
N GLY A 340 19.15 -19.24 6.75
CA GLY A 340 19.40 -20.69 6.65
C GLY A 340 18.11 -21.51 6.52
N ALA A 341 16.94 -20.87 6.46
CA ALA A 341 15.67 -21.56 6.28
C ALA A 341 15.50 -22.04 4.82
N ALA A 342 14.80 -23.16 4.64
CA ALA A 342 14.44 -23.65 3.32
C ALA A 342 13.51 -22.66 2.58
N GLY A 343 13.69 -22.51 1.28
CA GLY A 343 12.95 -21.58 0.44
C GLY A 343 11.44 -21.77 0.50
N ASP A 344 10.95 -23.02 0.56
CA ASP A 344 9.51 -23.30 0.73
C ASP A 344 8.97 -22.82 2.10
N ALA A 345 9.78 -22.87 3.15
CA ALA A 345 9.40 -22.32 4.45
C ALA A 345 9.31 -20.78 4.38
N VAL A 346 10.27 -20.14 3.71
CA VAL A 346 10.29 -18.68 3.50
C VAL A 346 9.07 -18.22 2.70
N THR A 347 8.84 -18.80 1.52
CA THR A 347 7.72 -18.39 0.65
C THR A 347 6.37 -18.67 1.29
N ARG A 348 6.20 -19.80 1.99
CA ARG A 348 4.95 -20.09 2.70
C ARG A 348 4.66 -19.12 3.85
N ALA A 349 5.70 -18.68 4.57
CA ALA A 349 5.53 -17.79 5.71
C ALA A 349 5.40 -16.32 5.32
N LEU A 350 6.10 -15.88 4.26
CA LEU A 350 6.30 -14.47 3.96
C LEU A 350 5.73 -13.99 2.62
N ASP A 351 5.56 -14.87 1.62
CA ASP A 351 4.96 -14.44 0.36
C ASP A 351 3.47 -14.16 0.60
N ASP A 352 3.02 -12.98 0.15
CA ASP A 352 1.64 -12.53 0.32
C ASP A 352 1.25 -12.30 1.80
N ALA A 353 2.24 -12.17 2.69
CA ALA A 353 2.08 -11.83 4.09
C ALA A 353 1.95 -10.31 4.30
N LYS A 354 1.66 -9.90 5.55
CA LYS A 354 1.65 -8.49 5.96
C LYS A 354 2.55 -8.30 7.17
N ILE A 355 3.47 -7.35 7.09
CA ILE A 355 4.51 -7.12 8.09
C ILE A 355 4.42 -5.68 8.60
N GLY A 356 4.38 -5.53 9.93
CA GLY A 356 4.31 -4.23 10.61
C GLY A 356 2.92 -3.93 11.19
N GLY A 357 2.76 -2.69 11.64
CA GLY A 357 1.52 -2.20 12.26
C GLY A 357 0.35 -2.05 11.28
N HIS A 358 -0.87 -2.10 11.81
CA HIS A 358 -2.14 -1.95 11.06
C HIS A 358 -2.32 -2.97 9.92
N ALA A 359 -1.76 -4.18 10.09
CA ALA A 359 -1.72 -5.21 9.05
C ALA A 359 -3.13 -5.55 8.55
N ASN A 360 -4.14 -5.67 9.41
CA ASN A 360 -5.49 -6.03 8.95
C ASN A 360 -6.12 -4.98 8.04
N MET A 361 -5.74 -3.69 8.20
CA MET A 361 -6.20 -2.61 7.31
C MET A 361 -5.63 -2.71 5.89
N GLY A 362 -4.58 -3.51 5.68
CA GLY A 362 -3.92 -3.70 4.38
C GLY A 362 -2.50 -3.11 4.28
N PHE A 363 -1.99 -2.50 5.35
CA PHE A 363 -0.59 -2.06 5.41
C PHE A 363 0.37 -3.25 5.44
N GLY A 364 1.60 -3.01 5.01
CA GLY A 364 2.71 -3.94 5.14
C GLY A 364 2.63 -5.17 4.23
N HIS A 365 1.75 -5.18 3.23
CA HIS A 365 1.63 -6.31 2.29
C HIS A 365 2.92 -6.48 1.48
N VAL A 366 3.45 -7.70 1.47
CA VAL A 366 4.73 -8.05 0.84
C VAL A 366 4.61 -9.23 -0.10
N VAL A 367 5.54 -9.29 -1.06
CA VAL A 367 5.84 -10.49 -1.86
C VAL A 367 7.33 -10.83 -1.75
N VAL A 368 7.65 -12.11 -1.95
CA VAL A 368 9.02 -12.62 -1.78
C VAL A 368 9.67 -12.84 -3.15
N GLY A 369 10.93 -12.44 -3.28
CA GLY A 369 11.80 -12.84 -4.39
C GLY A 369 13.12 -13.42 -3.90
N GLY A 370 13.78 -14.25 -4.70
CA GLY A 370 15.17 -14.62 -4.47
C GLY A 370 16.11 -13.48 -4.90
N TRP A 371 17.24 -13.31 -4.20
CA TRP A 371 18.32 -12.44 -4.68
C TRP A 371 19.66 -13.12 -4.41
N ARG A 372 20.49 -13.23 -5.45
CA ARG A 372 21.95 -13.28 -5.45
C ARG A 372 22.44 -13.41 -6.88
#